data_AF-A0A3P7E4R8-F1
#
_entry.id   AF-A0A3P7E4R8-F1
#
_cell.length_a   1.000
_cell.length_b   1.000
_cell.length_c   1.000
_cell.angle_alpha   90.00
_cell.angle_beta   90.00
_cell.angle_gamma   90.00
#
_symmetry.space_group_name_H-M   'P 1'
#
loop_
_entity.id
_entity.type
_entity.pdbx_description
1 polymer ?
#
loop_
_entity_poly.entity_id
_entity_poly.type
_entity_poly.pdbx_seq_one_letter_code
_entity_poly.pdbx_strand_id
1 'polypeptide(L)'
;MLKTAVLLVLHSVYAKVQNYETGDNSTVKGCSSHCSFHDSNLTCLNGSLEFYERLLLAQIKHFVAVQMHIDQWYKWHKRGHRNYTEIKEEIIAKLSTHLEPEDVVDEGTILQIFVCNRK
;
A
#
# COMPACT_ATOMS: atom_id res chain seq x y z
N MET A 1 -22.25 -18.15 28.69
CA MET A 1 -22.02 -18.62 27.30
C MET A 1 -22.04 -17.50 26.25
N LEU A 2 -22.88 -16.47 26.37
CA LEU A 2 -22.90 -15.35 25.40
C LEU A 2 -21.56 -14.58 25.31
N LYS A 3 -20.91 -14.31 26.46
CA LYS A 3 -19.62 -13.59 26.49
C LYS A 3 -18.50 -14.30 25.71
N THR A 4 -18.41 -15.63 25.83
CA THR A 4 -17.41 -16.43 25.11
C THR A 4 -17.68 -16.45 23.61
N ALA A 5 -18.94 -16.51 23.18
CA ALA A 5 -19.30 -16.44 21.76
C ALA A 5 -18.92 -15.08 21.14
N VAL A 6 -19.19 -13.97 21.83
CA VAL A 6 -18.82 -12.62 21.37
C VAL A 6 -17.30 -12.48 21.24
N LEU A 7 -16.53 -12.98 22.21
CA LEU A 7 -15.07 -12.95 22.15
C LEU A 7 -14.56 -13.72 20.92
N LEU A 8 -15.10 -14.90 20.65
CA LEU A 8 -14.70 -15.76 19.53
C LEU A 8 -15.02 -15.12 18.17
N VAL A 9 -16.18 -14.46 18.05
CA VAL A 9 -16.54 -13.67 16.86
C VAL A 9 -15.53 -12.54 16.65
N LEU A 10 -15.21 -11.76 17.69
CA LEU A 10 -14.23 -10.68 17.61
C LEU A 10 -12.84 -11.17 17.19
N HIS A 11 -12.38 -12.31 17.73
CA HIS A 11 -11.11 -12.92 17.34
C HIS A 11 -11.13 -13.38 15.88
N SER A 12 -12.23 -13.98 15.42
CA SER A 12 -12.35 -14.42 14.03
C SER A 12 -12.40 -13.26 13.03
N VAL A 13 -13.03 -12.13 13.40
CA VAL A 13 -13.02 -10.91 12.59
C VAL A 13 -11.62 -10.30 12.57
N TYR A 14 -10.91 -10.25 13.71
CA TYR A 14 -9.53 -9.77 13.76
C TYR A 14 -8.57 -10.63 12.94
N ALA A 15 -8.69 -11.96 13.03
CA ALA A 15 -7.88 -12.89 12.26
C ALA A 15 -8.07 -12.71 10.74
N LYS A 16 -9.29 -12.34 10.31
CA LYS A 16 -9.56 -12.02 8.89
C LYS A 16 -9.00 -10.66 8.45
N VAL A 17 -8.78 -9.73 9.38
CA VAL A 17 -8.29 -8.37 9.03
C VAL A 17 -6.77 -8.34 8.80
N GLN A 18 -5.99 -9.25 9.39
CA GLN A 18 -4.52 -9.14 9.40
C GLN A 18 -3.77 -10.04 8.41
N ASN A 19 -4.45 -10.97 7.72
CA ASN A 19 -3.79 -11.85 6.75
C ASN A 19 -3.91 -11.30 5.33
N TYR A 20 -3.36 -10.12 5.09
CA TYR A 20 -2.99 -9.79 3.72
C TYR A 20 -1.65 -10.49 3.49
N GLU A 21 -1.67 -11.55 2.68
CA GLU A 21 -0.45 -12.20 2.25
C GLU A 21 0.36 -11.17 1.47
N THR A 22 1.40 -10.62 2.10
CA THR A 22 2.58 -10.11 1.39
C THR A 22 3.30 -11.32 0.77
N GLY A 23 2.59 -12.08 -0.06
CA GLY A 23 3.12 -13.24 -0.75
C GLY A 23 3.92 -12.79 -1.97
N ASP A 24 4.89 -13.61 -2.35
CA ASP A 24 5.42 -13.60 -3.71
C ASP A 24 4.23 -13.64 -4.69
N ASN A 25 4.24 -12.76 -5.71
CA ASN A 25 3.15 -12.69 -6.68
C ASN A 25 2.95 -14.03 -7.42
N SER A 26 3.96 -14.92 -7.37
CA SER A 26 3.95 -16.26 -7.94
C SER A 26 2.90 -17.19 -7.34
N THR A 27 2.43 -16.96 -6.12
CA THR A 27 1.44 -17.84 -5.46
C THR A 27 -0.01 -17.40 -5.66
N VAL A 28 -0.26 -16.19 -6.16
CA VAL A 28 -1.61 -15.67 -6.34
C VAL A 28 -2.16 -16.11 -7.69
N LYS A 29 -3.19 -16.95 -7.68
CA LYS A 29 -3.84 -17.45 -8.90
C LYS A 29 -4.31 -16.28 -9.78
N GLY A 30 -3.73 -16.15 -10.97
CA GLY A 30 -4.03 -15.07 -11.94
C GLY A 30 -3.08 -13.89 -11.87
N CYS A 31 -2.20 -13.82 -10.87
CA CYS A 31 -1.01 -12.99 -10.89
C CYS A 31 0.16 -13.88 -11.33
N SER A 32 0.91 -13.46 -12.32
CA SER A 32 2.12 -14.19 -12.70
C SER A 32 3.17 -13.22 -13.15
N SER A 33 4.42 -13.47 -12.74
CA SER A 33 5.62 -12.90 -13.35
C SER A 33 5.71 -13.18 -14.86
N HIS A 34 4.85 -14.05 -15.39
CA HIS A 34 4.75 -14.39 -16.81
C HIS A 34 3.60 -13.70 -17.55
N CYS A 35 2.87 -12.75 -16.93
CA CYS A 35 1.88 -11.97 -17.66
C CYS A 35 2.58 -11.10 -18.72
N SER A 36 2.05 -11.10 -19.95
CA SER A 36 2.55 -10.28 -21.03
C SER A 36 1.44 -9.41 -21.61
N PHE A 37 1.79 -8.20 -22.05
CA PHE A 37 0.86 -7.37 -22.83
C PHE A 37 0.62 -7.95 -24.24
N HIS A 38 1.42 -8.93 -24.65
CA HIS A 38 1.21 -9.73 -25.85
C HIS A 38 0.27 -10.92 -25.65
N ASP A 39 -0.20 -11.18 -24.42
CA ASP A 39 -1.15 -12.25 -24.17
C ASP A 39 -2.48 -11.96 -24.90
N SER A 40 -3.23 -13.03 -25.21
CA SER A 40 -4.49 -12.93 -25.96
C SER A 40 -5.55 -12.03 -25.32
N ASN A 41 -5.43 -11.76 -24.01
CA ASN A 41 -6.28 -10.84 -23.27
C ASN A 41 -5.56 -10.31 -22.01
N LEU A 42 -6.11 -9.25 -21.42
CA LEU A 42 -5.53 -8.56 -20.27
C LEU A 42 -5.84 -9.21 -18.91
N THR A 43 -6.47 -10.39 -18.85
CA THR A 43 -6.93 -10.97 -17.58
C THR A 43 -5.79 -11.19 -16.58
N CYS A 44 -4.64 -11.67 -17.06
CA CYS A 44 -3.45 -11.88 -16.23
C CYS A 44 -2.91 -10.54 -15.67
N LEU A 45 -2.72 -9.55 -16.55
CA LEU A 45 -2.24 -8.23 -16.16
C LEU A 45 -3.20 -7.51 -15.20
N ASN A 46 -4.50 -7.61 -15.42
CA ASN A 46 -5.52 -7.04 -14.54
C ASN A 46 -5.50 -7.72 -13.15
N GLY A 47 -5.32 -9.04 -13.10
CA GLY A 47 -5.15 -9.76 -11.84
C GLY A 47 -3.91 -9.30 -11.06
N SER A 48 -2.77 -9.18 -11.76
CA SER A 48 -1.53 -8.65 -11.17
C SER A 48 -1.69 -7.21 -10.68
N LEU A 49 -2.35 -6.33 -11.45
CA LEU A 49 -2.61 -4.95 -11.06
C LEU A 49 -3.45 -4.90 -9.77
N GLU A 50 -4.57 -5.62 -9.73
CA GLU A 50 -5.44 -5.67 -8.55
C GLU A 50 -4.68 -6.15 -7.30
N PHE A 51 -3.80 -7.13 -7.45
CA PHE A 51 -2.95 -7.58 -6.35
C PHE A 51 -2.03 -6.45 -5.83
N TYR A 52 -1.33 -5.74 -6.71
CA TYR A 52 -0.45 -4.66 -6.31
C TYR A 52 -1.20 -3.46 -5.73
N GLU A 53 -2.40 -3.15 -6.22
CA GLU A 53 -3.26 -2.10 -5.63
C GLU A 53 -3.65 -2.44 -4.19
N ARG A 54 -4.05 -3.70 -3.94
CA ARG A 54 -4.38 -4.18 -2.59
C ARG A 54 -3.16 -4.20 -1.67
N LEU A 55 -2.00 -4.63 -2.19
CA LEU A 55 -0.73 -4.61 -1.49
C LEU A 55 -0.36 -3.19 -1.08
N LEU A 56 -0.41 -2.24 -2.02
CA LEU A 56 -0.14 -0.83 -1.76
C LEU A 56 -1.07 -0.27 -0.68
N LEU A 57 -2.38 -0.52 -0.79
CA LEU A 57 -3.36 -0.08 0.21
C LEU A 57 -3.06 -0.65 1.60
N ALA A 58 -2.67 -1.92 1.69
CA ALA A 58 -2.33 -2.55 2.96
C ALA A 58 -1.06 -1.93 3.57
N GLN A 59 -0.03 -1.66 2.75
CA GLN A 59 1.19 -0.98 3.21
C GLN A 59 0.90 0.45 3.69
N ILE A 60 0.04 1.19 3.00
CA ILE A 60 -0.40 2.53 3.43
C ILE A 60 -1.13 2.46 4.77
N LYS A 61 -2.05 1.51 4.96
CA LYS A 61 -2.75 1.31 6.25
C LYS A 61 -1.77 1.01 7.38
N HIS A 62 -0.80 0.13 7.13
CA HIS A 62 0.23 -0.20 8.10
C HIS A 62 1.09 1.02 8.45
N PHE A 63 1.50 1.79 7.44
CA PHE A 63 2.24 3.03 7.63
C PHE A 63 1.47 4.01 8.53
N VAL A 64 0.19 4.25 8.26
CA VAL A 64 -0.67 5.12 9.08
C VAL A 64 -0.78 4.61 10.51
N ALA A 65 -0.97 3.30 10.72
CA ALA A 65 -1.03 2.71 12.04
C ALA A 65 0.27 2.94 12.84
N VAL A 66 1.43 2.80 12.20
CA VAL A 66 2.73 3.12 12.81
C VAL A 66 2.82 4.60 13.18
N GLN A 67 2.36 5.51 12.30
CA GLN A 67 2.32 6.94 12.63
C GLN A 67 1.41 7.24 13.83
N MET A 68 0.26 6.57 13.95
CA MET A 68 -0.60 6.71 15.11
C MET A 68 0.05 6.22 16.39
N HIS A 69 0.74 5.07 16.36
CA HIS A 69 1.45 4.54 17.53
C HIS A 69 2.58 5.46 17.99
N ILE A 70 3.35 6.04 17.07
CA ILE A 70 4.40 6.99 17.41
C ILE A 70 3.78 8.24 18.04
N ASP A 71 2.68 8.78 17.49
CA ASP A 71 2.02 9.95 18.07
C ASP A 71 1.45 9.66 19.48
N GLN A 72 0.86 8.49 19.70
CA GLN A 72 0.44 8.05 21.04
C GLN A 72 1.60 7.97 22.02
N TRP A 73 2.75 7.46 21.58
CA TRP A 73 3.96 7.45 22.41
C TRP A 73 4.39 8.87 22.79
N TYR A 74 4.39 9.82 21.83
CA TYR A 74 4.69 11.24 22.11
C TYR A 74 3.70 11.84 23.10
N LYS A 75 2.40 11.56 22.95
CA LYS A 75 1.37 12.02 23.88
C LYS A 75 1.68 11.59 25.32
N TRP A 76 2.08 10.33 25.51
CA TRP A 76 2.36 9.79 26.84
C TRP A 76 3.71 10.21 27.43
N HIS A 77 4.74 10.44 26.60
CA HIS A 77 6.11 10.66 27.09
C HIS A 77 6.61 12.10 26.94
N LYS A 78 6.04 12.88 26.02
CA LYS A 78 6.38 14.28 25.74
C LYS A 78 5.25 15.25 26.09
N ARG A 79 4.11 14.74 26.60
CA ARG A 79 2.90 15.52 26.97
C ARG A 79 2.37 16.37 25.81
N GLY A 80 2.50 15.88 24.58
CA GLY A 80 2.06 16.60 23.39
C GLY A 80 1.95 15.69 22.17
N HIS A 81 1.26 16.16 21.15
CA HIS A 81 1.20 15.51 19.85
C HIS A 81 2.36 15.95 18.97
N ARG A 82 2.65 15.17 17.94
CA ARG A 82 3.64 15.59 16.95
C ARG A 82 3.07 16.66 16.01
N ASN A 83 3.93 17.52 15.46
CA ASN A 83 3.52 18.46 14.41
C ASN A 83 3.36 17.69 13.10
N TYR A 84 2.12 17.40 12.73
CA TYR A 84 1.82 16.63 11.51
C TYR A 84 2.20 17.36 10.21
N THR A 85 2.26 18.69 10.22
CA THR A 85 2.72 19.46 9.05
C THR A 85 4.20 19.20 8.79
N GLU A 86 5.04 19.36 9.82
CA GLU A 86 6.49 19.10 9.73
C GLU A 86 6.77 17.63 9.39
N ILE A 87 6.03 16.70 10.00
CA ILE A 87 6.20 15.25 9.73
C ILE A 87 5.82 14.89 8.30
N LYS A 88 4.76 15.50 7.76
CA LYS A 88 4.38 15.30 6.36
C LYS A 88 5.52 15.72 5.44
N GLU A 89 6.11 16.89 5.68
CA GLU A 89 7.24 17.40 4.89
C GLU A 89 8.47 16.49 5.02
N GLU A 90 8.81 16.05 6.23
CA GLU A 90 9.90 15.10 6.47
C GLU A 90 9.68 13.76 5.76
N ILE A 91 8.47 13.20 5.82
CA ILE A 91 8.12 11.94 5.15
C ILE A 91 8.23 12.11 3.64
N ILE A 92 7.69 13.19 3.07
CA ILE A 92 7.77 13.45 1.63
C ILE A 92 9.23 13.57 1.21
N ALA A 93 10.01 14.41 1.90
CA ALA A 93 11.43 14.59 1.60
C ALA A 93 12.17 13.24 1.65
N LYS A 94 11.96 12.45 2.70
CA LYS A 94 12.58 11.13 2.86
C LYS A 94 12.14 10.14 1.79
N LEU A 95 10.86 10.09 1.42
CA LEU A 95 10.41 9.19 0.36
C LEU A 95 10.98 9.61 -0.99
N SER A 96 11.02 10.91 -1.27
CA SER A 96 11.60 11.45 -2.50
C SER A 96 13.09 11.14 -2.65
N THR A 97 13.88 10.99 -1.58
CA THR A 97 15.29 10.57 -1.72
C THR A 97 15.47 9.12 -2.16
N HIS A 98 14.41 8.30 -2.12
CA HIS A 98 14.45 6.91 -2.60
C HIS A 98 13.91 6.78 -4.03
N LEU A 99 13.43 7.88 -4.62
CA LEU A 99 12.95 7.92 -5.99
C LEU A 99 14.07 8.43 -6.89
N GLU A 100 14.31 7.73 -8.00
CA GLU A 100 15.09 8.30 -9.09
C GLU A 100 14.28 9.42 -9.77
N PRO A 101 14.92 10.39 -10.44
CA PRO A 101 14.19 11.44 -11.15
C PRO A 101 13.16 10.91 -12.15
N GLU A 102 13.42 9.74 -12.75
CA GLU A 102 12.53 9.08 -13.71
C GLU A 102 11.31 8.42 -13.05
N ASP A 103 11.36 8.13 -11.75
CA ASP A 103 10.23 7.55 -11.00
C ASP A 103 9.17 8.59 -10.66
N VAL A 104 9.53 9.88 -10.71
CA VAL A 104 8.61 10.97 -10.40
C VAL A 104 7.71 11.23 -11.61
N VAL A 105 6.47 10.77 -11.51
CA VAL A 105 5.45 11.04 -12.53
C VAL A 105 5.00 12.49 -12.42
N ASP A 106 5.53 13.32 -13.32
CA ASP A 106 5.09 14.70 -13.51
C ASP A 106 4.23 14.87 -14.79
N GLU A 107 3.74 16.08 -15.04
CA GLU A 107 2.97 16.41 -16.24
C GLU A 107 3.73 16.10 -17.53
N GLY A 108 5.06 16.26 -17.54
CA GLY A 108 5.92 15.94 -18.68
C GLY A 108 5.96 14.44 -18.96
N THR A 109 6.10 13.62 -17.92
CA THR A 109 6.06 12.15 -18.02
C THR A 109 4.73 11.68 -18.61
N ILE A 110 3.61 12.25 -18.13
CA ILE A 110 2.27 11.93 -18.64
C ILE A 110 2.17 12.29 -20.13
N LEU A 111 2.62 13.48 -20.53
CA LEU A 111 2.60 13.92 -21.92
C LEU A 111 3.44 13.01 -22.83
N GLN A 112 4.63 12.58 -22.39
CA GLN A 112 5.47 11.66 -23.16
C GLN A 112 4.78 10.31 -23.41
N ILE A 113 4.12 9.74 -22.40
CA ILE A 113 3.39 8.46 -22.54
C ILE A 113 2.23 8.61 -23.54
N PHE A 114 1.49 9.72 -23.50
CA PHE A 114 0.42 9.97 -24.47
C PHE A 114 0.93 10.14 -25.90
N VAL A 115 2.10 10.77 -26.08
CA VAL A 115 2.72 10.95 -27.40
C VAL A 115 3.25 9.61 -27.94
N CYS A 116 3.87 8.78 -27.10
CA CYS A 116 4.34 7.46 -27.49
C CYS A 116 3.20 6.52 -27.88
N ASN A 117 2.05 6.58 -27.20
CA ASN A 117 0.88 5.75 -27.54
C ASN A 117 0.08 6.26 -28.77
N ARG A 118 0.44 7.42 -29.34
CA ARG A 118 -0.16 7.92 -30.59
C ARG A 118 0.66 7.60 -31.84
N LYS A 119 1.85 7.00 -31.71
CA LYS A 119 2.66 6.53 -32.84
C LYS A 119 2.38 5.06 -33.12
#